data_AF-A0A9N8QUH2-F1
#
_entry.id   AF-A0A9N8QUH2-F1
#
_cell.length_a   1.000
_cell.length_b   1.000
_cell.length_c   1.000
_cell.angle_alpha   90.00
_cell.angle_beta   90.00
_cell.angle_gamma   90.00
#
_symmetry.space_group_name_H-M   'P 1'
#
loop_
_entity.id
_entity.type
_entity.pdbx_description
1 polymer ?
#
loop_
_entity_poly.entity_id
_entity_poly.type
_entity_poly.pdbx_seq_one_letter_code
_entity_poly.pdbx_strand_id
1 'polypeptide(L)'
;MSYARRIGLIEKRSSFRDPAETQLFWKSAAKNTRHLAVSVQIFGLVAWLMSRALANPHVTFNEPATVVAIAGMLTAIGMTYASRGSMMDTIGRFACAVFTALAFHANVAGTQTPAFWVLPMSIAINVSMAPVFSGYRNYLASAFAVWFVISYGEASLPIHAQDANWIVLFVLSGVALGLLLNLLFIQERKKTFLVQQELARLAFRDALTEIHNRRSFMLSIDECRDPSDFWTCRDGEHRHFENRGRNQCAGNIQAC
;
A
#
# COMPACT_ATOMS: atom_id res chain seq x y z
N MET A 1 -27.51 9.77 18.27
CA MET A 1 -27.16 8.37 17.94
C MET A 1 -25.65 8.26 17.73
N SER A 2 -25.00 7.41 18.52
CA SER A 2 -23.54 7.37 18.70
C SER A 2 -22.76 7.03 17.42
N TYR A 3 -21.76 7.84 17.11
CA TYR A 3 -20.77 7.65 16.02
C TYR A 3 -20.18 6.24 16.01
N ALA A 4 -20.00 5.63 17.19
CA ALA A 4 -19.51 4.26 17.35
C ALA A 4 -20.39 3.21 16.65
N ARG A 5 -21.72 3.41 16.62
CA ARG A 5 -22.67 2.50 15.95
C ARG A 5 -22.56 2.59 14.42
N ARG A 6 -22.22 3.77 13.88
CA ARG A 6 -21.95 3.95 12.43
C ARG A 6 -20.63 3.29 12.04
N ILE A 7 -19.59 3.38 12.87
CA ILE A 7 -18.30 2.73 12.60
C ILE A 7 -18.45 1.20 12.56
N GLY A 8 -19.20 0.61 13.50
CA GLY A 8 -19.50 -0.83 13.47
C GLY A 8 -20.35 -1.27 12.26
N LEU A 9 -21.24 -0.40 11.76
CA LEU A 9 -21.98 -0.66 10.52
C LEU A 9 -21.11 -0.54 9.27
N ILE A 10 -20.11 0.35 9.25
CA ILE A 10 -19.12 0.48 8.17
C ILE A 10 -18.21 -0.76 8.13
N GLU A 11 -17.81 -1.28 9.29
CA GLU A 11 -17.03 -2.52 9.40
C GLU A 11 -17.82 -3.73 8.88
N LYS A 12 -19.12 -3.81 9.20
CA LYS A 12 -20.03 -4.86 8.70
C LYS A 12 -20.33 -4.72 7.20
N ARG A 13 -20.25 -3.51 6.64
CA ARG A 13 -20.38 -3.23 5.19
C ARG A 13 -19.07 -3.43 4.42
N SER A 14 -17.96 -3.68 5.10
CA SER A 14 -16.62 -3.83 4.49
C SER A 14 -16.40 -5.15 3.74
N SER A 15 -17.44 -5.98 3.64
CA SER A 15 -17.53 -7.06 2.68
C SER A 15 -17.85 -6.44 1.32
N PHE A 16 -16.80 -6.16 0.54
CA PHE A 16 -16.92 -5.75 -0.86
C PHE A 16 -17.82 -6.76 -1.58
N ARG A 17 -19.07 -6.39 -1.84
CA ARG A 17 -20.07 -7.26 -2.44
C ARG A 17 -19.87 -7.40 -3.96
N ASP A 18 -19.05 -6.53 -4.55
CA ASP A 18 -18.78 -6.46 -5.97
C ASP A 18 -17.26 -6.52 -6.28
N PRO A 19 -16.79 -7.49 -7.10
CA PRO A 19 -15.38 -7.61 -7.52
C PRO A 19 -14.85 -6.38 -8.28
N ALA A 20 -15.71 -5.62 -8.95
CA ALA A 20 -15.30 -4.42 -9.68
C ALA A 20 -14.87 -3.28 -8.73
N GLU A 21 -15.59 -3.10 -7.61
CA GLU A 21 -15.24 -2.12 -6.57
C GLU A 21 -13.93 -2.48 -5.87
N THR A 22 -13.65 -3.77 -5.70
CA THR A 22 -12.39 -4.23 -5.12
C THR A 22 -11.22 -3.93 -6.05
N GLN A 23 -11.37 -4.14 -7.36
CA GLN A 23 -10.32 -3.78 -8.33
C GLN A 23 -10.03 -2.28 -8.36
N LEU A 24 -11.07 -1.44 -8.31
CA LEU A 24 -10.91 0.01 -8.23
C LEU A 24 -10.25 0.45 -6.92
N PHE A 25 -10.59 -0.18 -5.80
CA PHE A 25 -9.89 0.02 -4.52
C PHE A 25 -8.41 -0.35 -4.64
N TRP A 26 -8.08 -1.53 -5.15
CA TRP A 26 -6.69 -1.95 -5.32
C TRP A 26 -5.91 -1.04 -6.27
N LYS A 27 -6.54 -0.55 -7.35
CA LYS A 27 -5.90 0.37 -8.31
C LYS A 27 -5.68 1.76 -7.71
N SER A 28 -6.65 2.29 -6.95
CA SER A 28 -6.53 3.58 -6.27
C SER A 28 -5.55 3.52 -5.08
N ALA A 29 -5.63 2.46 -4.29
CA ALA A 29 -4.70 2.17 -3.19
C ALA A 29 -3.28 1.98 -3.71
N ALA A 30 -3.08 1.29 -4.83
CA ALA A 30 -1.78 1.16 -5.48
C ALA A 30 -1.20 2.53 -5.84
N LYS A 31 -2.01 3.45 -6.41
CA LYS A 31 -1.54 4.80 -6.76
C LYS A 31 -1.11 5.62 -5.53
N ASN A 32 -1.91 5.61 -4.45
CA ASN A 32 -1.57 6.33 -3.21
C ASN A 32 -0.39 5.69 -2.46
N THR A 33 -0.24 4.37 -2.51
CA THR A 33 0.87 3.67 -1.84
C THR A 33 2.20 3.79 -2.58
N ARG A 34 2.22 4.24 -3.83
CA ARG A 34 3.48 4.51 -4.56
C ARG A 34 4.27 5.62 -3.91
N HIS A 35 3.63 6.72 -3.52
CA HIS A 35 4.32 7.80 -2.80
C HIS A 35 4.87 7.35 -1.46
N LEU A 36 4.09 6.61 -0.68
CA LEU A 36 4.56 6.04 0.59
C LEU A 36 5.72 5.06 0.39
N ALA A 37 5.65 4.20 -0.63
CA ALA A 37 6.72 3.27 -0.94
C ALA A 37 8.01 3.99 -1.35
N VAL A 38 7.93 4.99 -2.23
CA VAL A 38 9.09 5.78 -2.64
C VAL A 38 9.69 6.52 -1.43
N SER A 39 8.88 7.11 -0.54
CA SER A 39 9.39 7.76 0.67
C SER A 39 10.16 6.79 1.57
N VAL A 40 9.66 5.56 1.76
CA VAL A 40 10.36 4.54 2.56
C VAL A 40 11.63 4.04 1.86
N GLN A 41 11.61 3.89 0.53
CA GLN A 41 12.81 3.52 -0.24
C GLN A 41 13.90 4.59 -0.16
N ILE A 42 13.54 5.87 -0.29
CA ILE A 42 14.46 7.01 -0.11
C ILE A 42 14.99 7.02 1.32
N PHE A 43 14.13 6.79 2.33
CA PHE A 43 14.56 6.69 3.71
C PHE A 43 15.60 5.58 3.92
N GLY A 44 15.38 4.40 3.32
CA GLY A 44 16.36 3.30 3.35
C GLY A 44 17.70 3.68 2.71
N LEU A 45 17.68 4.39 1.59
CA LEU A 45 18.88 4.89 0.91
C LEU A 45 19.62 5.93 1.76
N VAL A 46 18.91 6.88 2.36
CA VAL A 46 19.49 7.89 3.26
C VAL A 46 20.06 7.24 4.52
N ALA A 47 19.36 6.28 5.12
CA ALA A 47 19.84 5.54 6.27
C ALA A 47 21.14 4.77 5.96
N TRP A 48 21.22 4.17 4.77
CA TRP A 48 22.44 3.52 4.30
C TRP A 48 23.59 4.52 4.07
N LEU A 49 23.33 5.66 3.44
CA LEU A 49 24.34 6.73 3.26
C LEU A 49 24.86 7.25 4.60
N MET A 50 23.97 7.46 5.57
CA MET A 50 24.34 7.84 6.93
C MET A 50 25.19 6.77 7.61
N SER A 51 24.82 5.49 7.49
CA SER A 51 25.63 4.38 8.01
C SER A 51 27.04 4.37 7.41
N ARG A 52 27.20 4.76 6.14
CA ARG A 52 28.51 4.90 5.50
C ARG A 52 29.28 6.13 5.99
N ALA A 53 28.61 7.27 6.12
CA ALA A 53 29.23 8.51 6.60
C ALA A 53 29.74 8.39 8.04
N LEU A 54 29.06 7.60 8.87
CA LEU A 54 29.43 7.35 10.27
C LEU A 54 30.39 6.15 10.44
N ALA A 55 30.68 5.40 9.37
CA ALA A 55 31.58 4.27 9.47
C ALA A 55 33.04 4.73 9.63
N ASN A 56 33.84 3.95 10.36
CA ASN A 56 35.23 4.29 10.67
C ASN A 56 36.05 4.55 9.37
N PRO A 57 36.87 5.62 9.34
CA PRO A 57 37.62 6.04 8.15
C PRO A 57 38.71 5.05 7.70
N HIS A 58 38.97 3.99 8.45
CA HIS A 58 39.96 2.95 8.15
C HIS A 58 39.38 1.64 7.63
N VAL A 59 38.05 1.58 7.45
CA VAL A 59 37.38 0.37 6.94
C VAL A 59 37.51 0.33 5.42
N THR A 60 38.17 -0.71 4.90
CA THR A 60 38.22 -0.98 3.46
C THR A 60 36.91 -1.62 3.04
N PHE A 61 36.15 -0.92 2.19
CA PHE A 61 34.88 -1.42 1.70
C PHE A 61 35.04 -2.08 0.34
N ASN A 62 34.23 -3.11 0.09
CA ASN A 62 34.18 -3.77 -1.21
C ASN A 62 33.47 -2.87 -2.24
N GLU A 63 34.25 -2.07 -2.97
CA GLU A 63 33.77 -1.10 -3.96
C GLU A 63 32.77 -1.69 -4.99
N PRO A 64 33.02 -2.84 -5.66
CA PRO A 64 32.08 -3.36 -6.66
C PRO A 64 30.72 -3.74 -6.07
N ALA A 65 30.67 -4.32 -4.86
CA ALA A 65 29.40 -4.65 -4.21
C ALA A 65 28.58 -3.39 -3.88
N THR A 66 29.27 -2.30 -3.51
CA THR A 66 28.61 -1.03 -3.19
C THR A 66 28.06 -0.32 -4.41
N VAL A 67 28.78 -0.35 -5.54
CA VAL A 67 28.29 0.21 -6.81
C VAL A 67 27.06 -0.55 -7.30
N VAL A 68 27.07 -1.88 -7.21
CA VAL A 68 25.91 -2.72 -7.57
C VAL A 68 24.72 -2.41 -6.66
N ALA A 69 24.94 -2.23 -5.35
CA ALA A 69 23.87 -1.90 -4.41
C ALA A 69 23.24 -0.52 -4.68
N ILE A 70 24.04 0.51 -4.95
CA ILE A 70 23.53 1.86 -5.29
C ILE A 70 22.77 1.81 -6.62
N ALA A 71 23.37 1.23 -7.66
CA ALA A 71 22.74 1.12 -8.97
C ALA A 71 21.43 0.34 -8.87
N GLY A 72 21.40 -0.76 -8.10
CA GLY A 72 20.22 -1.54 -7.84
C GLY A 72 19.12 -0.77 -7.11
N MET A 73 19.47 -0.01 -6.05
CA MET A 73 18.50 0.83 -5.32
C MET A 73 17.91 1.94 -6.19
N LEU A 74 18.74 2.66 -6.97
CA LEU A 74 18.28 3.71 -7.87
C LEU A 74 17.39 3.13 -8.98
N THR A 75 17.77 1.99 -9.55
CA THR A 75 16.98 1.29 -10.57
C THR A 75 15.64 0.81 -9.99
N ALA A 76 15.63 0.31 -8.75
CA ALA A 76 14.42 -0.13 -8.07
C ALA A 76 13.46 1.03 -7.75
N ILE A 77 13.99 2.18 -7.32
CA ILE A 77 13.21 3.42 -7.12
C ILE A 77 12.63 3.90 -8.47
N GLY A 78 13.46 3.95 -9.51
CA GLY A 78 13.04 4.32 -10.86
C GLY A 78 11.96 3.39 -11.41
N MET A 79 12.09 2.08 -11.19
CA MET A 79 11.10 1.08 -11.59
C MET A 79 9.79 1.22 -10.79
N THR A 80 9.88 1.51 -9.49
CA THR A 80 8.71 1.78 -8.64
C THR A 80 8.00 3.06 -9.08
N TYR A 81 8.74 4.09 -9.53
CA TYR A 81 8.19 5.35 -10.04
C TYR A 81 7.60 5.24 -11.46
N ALA A 82 8.25 4.49 -12.35
CA ALA A 82 7.82 4.32 -13.74
C ALA A 82 6.75 3.23 -13.93
N SER A 83 6.47 2.41 -12.91
CA SER A 83 5.52 1.29 -12.99
C SER A 83 4.09 1.73 -13.36
N ARG A 84 3.62 1.36 -14.56
CA ARG A 84 2.20 1.54 -14.94
C ARG A 84 1.30 0.39 -14.47
N GLY A 85 1.89 -0.72 -14.02
CA GLY A 85 1.19 -1.93 -13.58
C GLY A 85 1.59 -2.41 -12.18
N SER A 86 0.67 -3.10 -11.51
CA SER A 86 0.83 -3.61 -10.13
C SER A 86 1.97 -4.64 -9.99
N MET A 87 2.25 -5.42 -11.03
CA MET A 87 3.33 -6.41 -11.02
C MET A 87 4.72 -5.75 -11.05
N MET A 88 4.94 -4.77 -11.93
CA MET A 88 6.21 -4.03 -11.99
C MET A 88 6.48 -3.24 -10.71
N ASP A 89 5.44 -2.68 -10.10
CA ASP A 89 5.53 -2.00 -8.79
C ASP A 89 5.96 -2.96 -7.68
N THR A 90 5.41 -4.17 -7.66
CA THR A 90 5.78 -5.20 -6.68
C THR A 90 7.22 -5.67 -6.88
N ILE A 91 7.66 -5.87 -8.13
CA ILE A 91 9.03 -6.25 -8.46
C ILE A 91 10.00 -5.14 -8.05
N GLY A 92 9.69 -3.87 -8.34
CA GLY A 92 10.53 -2.73 -7.93
C GLY A 92 10.70 -2.64 -6.41
N ARG A 93 9.61 -2.84 -5.66
CA ARG A 93 9.66 -2.89 -4.18
C ARG A 93 10.48 -4.06 -3.65
N PHE A 94 10.33 -5.25 -4.24
CA PHE A 94 11.11 -6.42 -3.88
C PHE A 94 12.60 -6.24 -4.19
N ALA A 95 12.92 -5.74 -5.38
CA ALA A 95 14.28 -5.43 -5.79
C ALA A 95 14.92 -4.41 -4.84
N CYS A 96 14.19 -3.35 -4.46
CA CYS A 96 14.69 -2.38 -3.50
C CYS A 96 15.03 -3.03 -2.16
N ALA A 97 14.18 -3.94 -1.66
CA ALA A 97 14.43 -4.67 -0.41
C ALA A 97 15.73 -5.47 -0.45
N VAL A 98 15.91 -6.23 -1.53
CA VAL A 98 17.10 -7.06 -1.75
C VAL A 98 18.36 -6.21 -1.89
N PHE A 99 18.31 -5.12 -2.68
CA PHE A 99 19.46 -4.25 -2.85
C PHE A 99 19.81 -3.45 -1.60
N THR A 100 18.83 -3.01 -0.82
CA THR A 100 19.08 -2.40 0.50
C THR A 100 19.71 -3.42 1.45
N ALA A 101 19.25 -4.67 1.46
CA ALA A 101 19.85 -5.74 2.26
C ALA A 101 21.31 -6.02 1.85
N LEU A 102 21.59 -6.07 0.54
CA LEU A 102 22.96 -6.19 0.02
C LEU A 102 23.83 -4.98 0.41
N ALA A 103 23.27 -3.77 0.38
CA ALA A 103 23.98 -2.54 0.74
C ALA A 103 24.43 -2.56 2.20
N PHE A 104 23.56 -3.03 3.11
CA PHE A 104 23.87 -3.20 4.52
C PHE A 104 24.83 -4.37 4.77
N HIS A 105 24.67 -5.50 4.07
CA HIS A 105 25.60 -6.62 4.14
C HIS A 105 27.03 -6.22 3.77
N ALA A 106 27.19 -5.44 2.70
CA ALA A 106 28.49 -4.90 2.29
C ALA A 106 29.11 -3.93 3.32
N ASN A 107 28.29 -3.25 4.13
CA ASN A 107 28.79 -2.40 5.23
C ASN A 107 29.19 -3.24 6.46
N VAL A 108 28.46 -4.32 6.75
CA VAL A 108 28.70 -5.20 7.91
C VAL A 108 30.03 -5.95 7.78
N ALA A 109 30.44 -6.31 6.55
CA ALA A 109 31.74 -6.94 6.29
C ALA A 109 32.96 -6.12 6.77
N GLY A 110 32.79 -4.80 6.95
CA GLY A 110 33.83 -3.91 7.48
C GLY A 110 33.91 -3.82 9.01
N THR A 111 33.05 -4.55 9.73
CA THR A 111 32.97 -4.51 11.20
C THR A 111 33.71 -5.67 11.85
N GLN A 112 34.15 -5.50 13.11
CA GLN A 112 34.90 -6.52 13.84
C GLN A 112 34.02 -7.73 14.26
N THR A 113 32.70 -7.58 14.30
CA THR A 113 31.74 -8.61 14.74
C THR A 113 30.50 -8.68 13.83
N PRO A 114 30.65 -9.09 12.56
CA PRO A 114 29.58 -9.02 11.56
C PRO A 114 28.33 -9.82 11.97
N ALA A 115 28.52 -11.03 12.50
CA ALA A 115 27.45 -11.92 12.91
C ALA A 115 26.47 -11.33 13.94
N PHE A 116 26.92 -10.42 14.82
CA PHE A 116 26.06 -9.77 15.81
C PHE A 116 25.11 -8.74 15.19
N TRP A 117 25.59 -8.02 14.16
CA TRP A 117 24.85 -6.93 13.52
C TRP A 117 23.81 -7.39 12.49
N VAL A 118 23.99 -8.60 11.94
CA VAL A 118 23.06 -9.25 10.99
C VAL A 118 21.64 -9.32 11.54
N LEU A 119 21.48 -9.68 12.83
CA LEU A 119 20.16 -9.85 13.48
C LEU A 119 19.37 -8.53 13.60
N PRO A 120 19.86 -7.49 14.30
CA PRO A 120 19.12 -6.24 14.45
C PRO A 120 18.91 -5.52 13.11
N MET A 121 19.86 -5.59 12.17
CA MET A 121 19.67 -4.99 10.84
C MET A 121 18.56 -5.67 10.05
N SER A 122 18.50 -7.00 10.06
CA SER A 122 17.44 -7.76 9.38
C SER A 122 16.06 -7.38 9.92
N ILE A 123 15.92 -7.22 11.25
CA ILE A 123 14.67 -6.80 11.86
C ILE A 123 14.32 -5.37 11.48
N ALA A 124 15.27 -4.44 11.55
CA ALA A 124 15.03 -3.04 11.17
C ALA A 124 14.57 -2.90 9.70
N ILE A 125 15.16 -3.68 8.79
CA ILE A 125 14.76 -3.71 7.38
C ILE A 125 13.37 -4.32 7.24
N ASN A 126 13.07 -5.43 7.90
CA ASN A 126 11.75 -6.06 7.83
C ASN A 126 10.61 -5.19 8.38
N VAL A 127 10.88 -4.47 9.47
CA VAL A 127 9.93 -3.54 10.10
C VAL A 127 9.71 -2.31 9.21
N SER A 128 10.78 -1.73 8.66
CA SER A 128 10.66 -0.58 7.75
C SER A 128 9.98 -0.93 6.42
N MET A 129 10.11 -2.17 5.96
CA MET A 129 9.45 -2.69 4.74
C MET A 129 7.97 -3.00 4.92
N ALA A 130 7.49 -3.20 6.16
CA ALA A 130 6.10 -3.56 6.44
C ALA A 130 5.04 -2.65 5.75
N PRO A 131 5.14 -1.31 5.80
CA PRO A 131 4.19 -0.44 5.11
C PRO A 131 4.32 -0.43 3.57
N VAL A 132 5.44 -0.90 3.01
CA VAL A 132 5.71 -0.81 1.57
C VAL A 132 4.87 -1.81 0.77
N PHE A 133 4.61 -2.98 1.34
CA PHE A 133 3.87 -4.04 0.68
C PHE A 133 2.37 -3.91 0.95
N SER A 134 1.56 -4.15 -0.08
CA SER A 134 0.09 -4.12 0.01
C SER A 134 -0.49 -5.50 0.35
N GLY A 135 0.30 -6.57 0.26
CA GLY A 135 -0.13 -7.95 0.51
C GLY A 135 0.86 -8.72 1.39
N TYR A 136 0.32 -9.55 2.28
CA TYR A 136 1.11 -10.32 3.24
C TYR A 136 2.04 -11.35 2.59
N ARG A 137 1.65 -11.96 1.45
CA ARG A 137 2.46 -12.96 0.73
C ARG A 137 3.73 -12.35 0.15
N ASN A 138 3.59 -11.22 -0.55
CA ASN A 138 4.72 -10.50 -1.15
C ASN A 138 5.66 -9.97 -0.06
N TYR A 139 5.09 -9.52 1.06
CA TYR A 139 5.86 -9.15 2.23
C TYR A 139 6.67 -10.32 2.80
N LEU A 140 6.05 -11.47 3.08
CA LEU A 140 6.76 -12.64 3.61
C LEU A 140 7.87 -13.08 2.66
N ALA A 141 7.60 -13.15 1.36
CA ALA A 141 8.61 -13.47 0.35
C ALA A 141 9.80 -12.50 0.39
N SER A 142 9.54 -11.19 0.49
CA SER A 142 10.60 -10.18 0.63
C SER A 142 11.35 -10.29 1.95
N ALA A 143 10.66 -10.59 3.05
CA ALA A 143 11.28 -10.75 4.35
C ALA A 143 12.25 -11.94 4.36
N PHE A 144 11.83 -13.09 3.81
CA PHE A 144 12.71 -14.25 3.66
C PHE A 144 13.91 -13.96 2.74
N ALA A 145 13.71 -13.22 1.65
CA ALA A 145 14.80 -12.82 0.76
C ALA A 145 15.82 -11.91 1.47
N VAL A 146 15.36 -10.92 2.23
CA VAL A 146 16.22 -10.02 3.04
C VAL A 146 17.01 -10.83 4.06
N TRP A 147 16.34 -11.72 4.80
CA TRP A 147 17.01 -12.61 5.76
C TRP A 147 18.07 -13.47 5.08
N PHE A 148 17.76 -14.07 3.93
CA PHE A 148 18.70 -14.92 3.21
C PHE A 148 19.93 -14.14 2.73
N VAL A 149 19.71 -12.94 2.17
CA VAL A 149 20.78 -12.08 1.66
C VAL A 149 21.71 -11.59 2.77
N ILE A 150 21.16 -11.12 3.89
CA ILE A 150 21.97 -10.61 5.01
C ILE A 150 22.66 -11.75 5.76
N SER A 151 22.05 -12.94 5.82
CA SER A 151 22.64 -14.10 6.50
C SER A 151 23.63 -14.86 5.60
N TYR A 152 23.69 -14.56 4.31
CA TYR A 152 24.57 -15.23 3.36
C TYR A 152 26.04 -15.00 3.75
N GLY A 153 26.76 -16.08 4.02
CA GLY A 153 28.18 -16.08 4.43
C GLY A 153 28.42 -16.05 5.95
N GLU A 154 27.50 -15.51 6.75
CA GLU A 154 27.68 -15.29 8.20
C GLU A 154 26.75 -16.16 9.08
N ALA A 155 25.79 -16.88 8.47
CA ALA A 155 24.80 -17.69 9.20
C ALA A 155 25.38 -18.92 9.94
N SER A 156 26.59 -19.35 9.62
CA SER A 156 27.20 -20.54 10.23
C SER A 156 27.65 -20.30 11.68
N LEU A 157 28.06 -19.07 12.00
CA LEU A 157 28.62 -18.68 13.30
C LEU A 157 27.57 -18.63 14.44
N PRO A 158 26.36 -18.07 14.26
CA PRO A 158 25.38 -17.99 15.34
C PRO A 158 24.62 -19.29 15.59
N ILE A 159 24.45 -20.14 14.58
CA ILE A 159 23.62 -21.37 14.67
C ILE A 159 24.33 -22.49 15.45
N HIS A 160 25.66 -22.48 15.50
CA HIS A 160 26.45 -23.45 16.29
C HIS A 160 26.64 -23.04 17.76
N ALA A 161 26.17 -21.85 18.15
CA ALA A 161 26.26 -21.40 19.53
C ALA A 161 25.22 -22.10 20.41
N GLN A 162 25.56 -22.33 21.67
CA GLN A 162 24.67 -22.90 22.70
C GLN A 162 23.37 -22.08 22.89
N ASP A 163 23.37 -20.83 22.41
CA ASP A 163 22.26 -19.87 22.44
C ASP A 163 21.36 -19.89 21.18
N ALA A 164 21.49 -20.87 20.29
CA ALA A 164 20.72 -20.96 19.05
C ALA A 164 19.20 -20.82 19.26
N ASN A 165 18.66 -21.34 20.37
CA ASN A 165 17.24 -21.21 20.71
C ASN A 165 16.81 -19.75 20.91
N TRP A 166 17.64 -18.93 21.56
CA TRP A 166 17.36 -17.50 21.76
C TRP A 166 17.41 -16.72 20.44
N ILE A 167 18.36 -17.08 19.57
CA ILE A 167 18.49 -16.48 18.24
C ILE A 167 17.25 -16.80 17.40
N VAL A 168 16.81 -18.06 17.36
CA VAL A 168 15.60 -18.45 16.63
C VAL A 168 14.36 -17.72 17.16
N LEU A 169 14.20 -17.60 18.48
CA LEU A 169 13.12 -16.81 19.08
C LEU A 169 13.16 -15.34 18.67
N PHE A 170 14.36 -14.75 18.60
CA PHE A 170 14.55 -13.37 18.17
C PHE A 170 14.19 -13.17 16.68
N VAL A 171 14.61 -14.11 15.81
CA VAL A 171 14.24 -14.11 14.39
C VAL A 171 12.72 -14.24 14.24
N LEU A 172 12.12 -15.21 14.93
CA LEU A 172 10.69 -15.51 14.83
C LEU A 172 9.84 -14.36 15.36
N SER A 173 10.23 -13.76 16.48
CA SER A 173 9.57 -12.56 17.02
C SER A 173 9.72 -11.35 16.10
N GLY A 174 10.89 -11.14 15.48
CA GLY A 174 11.10 -10.06 14.50
C GLY A 174 10.23 -10.20 13.25
N VAL A 175 10.11 -11.42 12.70
CA VAL A 175 9.21 -11.73 11.58
C VAL A 175 7.75 -11.57 11.98
N ALA A 176 7.36 -12.06 13.16
CA ALA A 176 6.00 -11.91 13.67
C ALA A 176 5.62 -10.44 13.87
N LEU A 177 6.53 -9.63 14.42
CA LEU A 177 6.33 -8.19 14.60
C LEU A 177 6.17 -7.46 13.26
N GLY A 178 7.04 -7.77 12.29
CA GLY A 178 6.95 -7.21 10.95
C GLY A 178 5.67 -7.60 10.22
N LEU A 179 5.23 -8.86 10.36
CA LEU A 179 3.96 -9.34 9.81
C LEU A 179 2.76 -8.64 10.45
N LEU A 180 2.76 -8.50 11.79
CA LEU A 180 1.70 -7.82 12.52
C LEU A 180 1.60 -6.35 12.12
N LEU A 181 2.74 -5.66 11.98
CA LEU A 181 2.79 -4.30 11.46
C LEU A 181 2.20 -4.20 10.05
N ASN A 182 2.58 -5.11 9.15
CA ASN A 182 2.04 -5.12 7.79
C ASN A 182 0.51 -5.31 7.82
N LEU A 183 -0.01 -6.23 8.63
CA LEU A 183 -1.45 -6.43 8.80
C LEU A 183 -2.14 -5.18 9.35
N LEU A 184 -1.56 -4.51 10.35
CA LEU A 184 -2.08 -3.26 10.89
C LEU A 184 -2.12 -2.16 9.81
N PHE A 185 -1.04 -2.00 9.03
CA PHE A 185 -1.02 -1.04 7.93
C PHE A 185 -2.08 -1.34 6.86
N ILE A 186 -2.29 -2.61 6.53
CA ILE A 186 -3.35 -3.02 5.59
C ILE A 186 -4.72 -2.67 6.16
N GLN A 187 -4.97 -2.94 7.45
CA GLN A 187 -6.23 -2.60 8.12
C GLN A 187 -6.47 -1.10 8.16
N GLU A 188 -5.48 -0.31 8.57
CA GLU A 188 -5.58 1.15 8.61
C GLU A 188 -5.84 1.73 7.22
N ARG A 189 -5.14 1.23 6.19
CA ARG A 189 -5.40 1.63 4.79
C ARG A 189 -6.82 1.33 4.34
N LYS A 190 -7.36 0.17 4.71
CA LYS A 190 -8.75 -0.20 4.42
C LYS A 190 -9.72 0.78 5.08
N LYS A 191 -9.50 1.13 6.35
CA LYS A 191 -10.32 2.10 7.08
C LYS A 191 -10.25 3.49 6.44
N THR A 192 -9.04 3.99 6.17
CA THR A 192 -8.84 5.31 5.53
C THR A 192 -9.58 5.39 4.20
N PHE A 193 -9.50 4.34 3.38
CA PHE A 193 -10.20 4.33 2.09
C PHE A 193 -11.73 4.34 2.24
N LEU A 194 -12.28 3.53 3.14
CA LEU A 194 -13.72 3.52 3.40
C LEU A 194 -14.22 4.89 3.88
N VAL A 195 -13.44 5.56 4.74
CA VAL A 195 -13.74 6.92 5.20
C VAL A 195 -13.69 7.91 4.04
N GLN A 196 -12.67 7.84 3.16
CA GLN A 196 -12.59 8.69 1.98
C GLN A 196 -13.78 8.50 1.03
N GLN A 197 -14.23 7.26 0.82
CA GLN A 197 -15.38 6.95 -0.02
C GLN A 197 -16.69 7.50 0.60
N GLU A 198 -16.85 7.38 1.91
CA GLU A 198 -18.03 7.92 2.60
C GLU A 198 -18.03 9.45 2.57
N LEU A 199 -16.87 10.09 2.76
CA LEU A 199 -16.73 11.54 2.60
C LEU A 199 -17.05 11.98 1.17
N ALA A 200 -16.60 11.24 0.15
CA ALA A 200 -16.98 11.51 -1.23
C ALA A 200 -18.49 11.40 -1.42
N ARG A 201 -19.11 10.33 -0.90
CA ARG A 201 -20.56 10.12 -0.96
C ARG A 201 -21.35 11.25 -0.29
N LEU A 202 -20.92 11.68 0.90
CA LEU A 202 -21.51 12.81 1.64
C LEU A 202 -21.23 14.16 0.97
N ALA A 203 -20.09 14.31 0.31
CA ALA A 203 -19.83 15.48 -0.50
C ALA A 203 -20.73 15.50 -1.76
N PHE A 204 -21.11 14.36 -2.32
CA PHE A 204 -22.04 14.32 -3.47
C PHE A 204 -23.52 14.42 -3.09
N ARG A 205 -23.88 14.12 -1.84
CA ARG A 205 -25.23 14.32 -1.29
C ARG A 205 -25.19 15.36 -0.18
N ASP A 206 -25.56 16.60 -0.51
CA ASP A 206 -25.64 17.65 0.50
C ASP A 206 -26.63 17.23 1.61
N ALA A 207 -26.09 17.00 2.80
CA ALA A 207 -26.85 16.42 3.91
C ALA A 207 -27.92 17.37 4.46
N LEU A 208 -27.89 18.65 4.07
CA LEU A 208 -28.85 19.66 4.51
C LEU A 208 -30.03 19.86 3.55
N THR A 209 -29.92 19.46 2.28
CA THR A 209 -30.96 19.71 1.26
C THR A 209 -31.45 18.46 0.54
N GLU A 210 -30.76 17.32 0.68
CA GLU A 210 -31.00 16.09 -0.09
C GLU A 210 -30.87 16.28 -1.62
N ILE A 211 -30.49 17.48 -2.06
CA ILE A 211 -30.25 17.88 -3.44
C ILE A 211 -28.80 17.58 -3.79
N HIS A 212 -28.54 17.23 -5.06
CA HIS A 212 -27.20 17.00 -5.56
C HIS A 212 -26.29 18.22 -5.34
N ASN A 213 -25.08 17.99 -4.83
CA ASN A 213 -24.10 19.06 -4.64
C ASN A 213 -23.85 19.79 -5.98
N ARG A 214 -23.61 21.10 -5.92
CA ARG A 214 -23.26 21.98 -7.05
C ARG A 214 -22.20 21.35 -7.96
N ARG A 215 -21.24 20.59 -7.41
CA ARG A 215 -20.19 19.91 -8.19
C ARG A 215 -20.69 18.73 -9.02
N SER A 216 -21.63 17.94 -8.51
CA SER A 216 -22.32 16.90 -9.32
C SER A 216 -23.24 17.50 -10.36
N PHE A 217 -23.92 18.61 -10.03
CA PHE A 217 -24.79 19.31 -10.98
C PHE A 217 -24.00 19.93 -12.15
N MET A 218 -22.84 20.53 -11.88
CA MET A 218 -21.99 21.05 -12.96
C MET A 218 -21.39 19.95 -13.83
N LEU A 219 -21.05 18.78 -13.27
CA LEU A 219 -20.59 17.63 -14.06
C LEU A 219 -21.70 17.07 -14.96
N SER A 220 -22.94 16.95 -14.47
CA SER A 220 -24.07 16.55 -15.32
C SER A 220 -24.38 17.59 -16.40
N ILE A 221 -24.17 18.88 -16.12
CA ILE A 221 -24.35 19.94 -17.12
C ILE A 221 -23.25 19.90 -18.19
N ASP A 222 -21.99 19.67 -17.80
CA ASP A 222 -20.89 19.54 -18.77
C ASP A 222 -21.03 18.29 -19.64
N GLU A 223 -21.55 17.19 -19.09
CA GLU A 223 -21.87 15.99 -19.87
C GLU A 223 -23.02 16.25 -20.86
N CYS A 224 -24.00 17.09 -20.51
CA CYS A 224 -25.04 17.59 -21.42
C CYS A 224 -24.58 18.70 -22.37
N ARG A 225 -23.35 19.21 -22.25
CA ARG A 225 -22.83 20.35 -23.04
C ARG A 225 -22.13 19.90 -24.33
N ASP A 226 -21.86 18.60 -24.49
CA ASP A 226 -21.34 18.07 -25.75
C ASP A 226 -22.46 18.03 -26.81
N PRO A 227 -22.35 18.75 -27.94
CA PRO A 227 -23.47 18.93 -28.88
C PRO A 227 -23.93 17.64 -29.58
N SER A 228 -23.17 16.54 -29.49
CA SER A 228 -23.50 15.25 -30.11
C SER A 228 -24.55 14.43 -29.37
N ASP A 229 -24.81 14.72 -28.08
CA ASP A 229 -25.75 13.94 -27.23
C ASP A 229 -26.99 14.74 -26.77
N PHE A 230 -27.23 15.92 -27.35
CA PHE A 230 -28.37 16.77 -26.98
C PHE A 230 -29.75 16.06 -27.11
N TRP A 231 -29.87 15.09 -28.01
CA TRP A 231 -31.12 14.37 -28.26
C TRP A 231 -31.41 13.25 -27.23
N THR A 232 -30.39 12.66 -26.60
CA THR A 232 -30.59 11.56 -25.64
C THR A 232 -31.03 12.07 -24.27
N CYS A 233 -30.61 13.27 -23.86
CA CYS A 233 -31.06 13.90 -22.61
C CYS A 233 -32.52 14.39 -22.67
N ARG A 234 -32.99 14.89 -23.81
CA ARG A 234 -34.38 15.36 -23.97
C ARG A 234 -35.41 14.22 -23.88
N ASP A 235 -35.05 13.02 -24.35
CA ASP A 235 -35.94 11.86 -24.37
C ASP A 235 -35.97 11.06 -23.05
N GLY A 236 -35.00 11.26 -22.16
CA GLY A 236 -34.96 10.67 -20.82
C GLY A 236 -35.91 11.35 -19.84
N GLU A 237 -36.02 12.68 -19.92
CA GLU A 237 -36.85 13.48 -19.01
C GLU A 237 -38.35 13.36 -19.35
N HIS A 238 -38.71 13.29 -20.63
CA HIS A 238 -40.09 13.05 -21.06
C HIS A 238 -40.59 11.63 -20.72
N ARG A 239 -39.75 10.59 -20.85
CA ARG A 239 -40.16 9.22 -20.48
C ARG A 239 -40.26 8.99 -18.97
N HIS A 240 -39.50 9.71 -18.15
CA HIS A 240 -39.58 9.55 -16.70
C HIS A 240 -40.76 10.30 -16.05
N PHE A 241 -41.20 11.42 -16.64
CA PHE A 241 -42.41 12.13 -16.21
C PHE A 241 -43.69 11.51 -16.76
N GLU A 242 -43.70 10.99 -18.00
CA GLU A 242 -44.91 10.39 -18.57
C GLU A 242 -45.28 9.05 -17.94
N ASN A 243 -44.30 8.25 -17.47
CA ASN A 243 -44.57 7.00 -16.74
C ASN A 243 -44.97 7.20 -15.27
N ARG A 244 -44.71 8.35 -14.64
CA ARG A 244 -45.25 8.67 -13.30
C ARG A 244 -46.65 9.29 -13.37
N GLY A 245 -46.96 10.04 -14.42
CA GLY A 245 -48.31 10.58 -14.64
C GLY A 245 -49.35 9.52 -15.00
N ARG A 246 -48.96 8.43 -15.69
CA ARG A 246 -49.89 7.37 -16.10
C ARG A 246 -50.21 6.34 -15.01
N ASN A 247 -49.27 6.05 -14.10
CA ASN A 247 -49.47 5.04 -13.04
C ASN A 247 -50.20 5.57 -11.80
N GLN A 248 -50.49 6.87 -11.72
CA GLN A 248 -51.29 7.44 -10.62
C GLN A 248 -52.76 7.76 -11.00
N CYS A 249 -53.13 7.63 -12.27
CA CYS A 249 -54.51 7.84 -12.74
C CYS A 249 -55.24 6.56 -13.23
N ALA A 250 -54.61 5.37 -13.13
CA ALA A 250 -55.19 4.09 -13.56
C ALA A 250 -55.57 3.15 -12.40
N GLY A 251 -55.83 3.69 -11.21
CA GLY A 251 -56.07 2.87 -10.02
C GLY A 251 -57.06 3.49 -9.04
N ASN A 252 -58.16 4.06 -9.53
CA ASN A 252 -59.34 4.23 -8.69
C ASN A 252 -60.60 3.99 -9.53
N ILE A 253 -61.53 3.20 -8.97
CA ILE A 253 -62.92 2.92 -9.36
C ILE A 253 -63.22 1.44 -9.74
N GLN A 254 -64.16 0.89 -8.96
CA GLN A 254 -64.97 -0.34 -9.08
C GLN A 254 -64.39 -1.65 -8.53
N ALA A 255 -64.56 -1.97 -7.23
CA ALA A 255 -65.79 -2.32 -6.47
C ALA A 255 -66.23 -3.79 -6.62
N CYS A 256 -65.81 -4.61 -5.65
CA CYS A 256 -66.57 -5.66 -4.96
C CYS A 256 -66.05 -5.73 -3.52
#